data_AF-A0A1B6GAE5-F1
#
_entry.id   AF-A0A1B6GAE5-F1
#
_cell.length_a   1.000
_cell.length_b   1.000
_cell.length_c   1.000
_cell.angle_alpha   90.00
_cell.angle_beta   90.00
_cell.angle_gamma   90.00
#
_symmetry.space_group_name_H-M   'P 1'
#
loop_
_entity.id
_entity.type
_entity.pdbx_description
1 polymer ?
#
loop_
_entity_poly.entity_id
_entity_poly.type
_entity_poly.pdbx_seq_one_letter_code
_entity_poly.pdbx_strand_id
1 'polypeptide(L)'
;TMLSWLLIVGNFGLSYEQSKTQMALWAILAAPLLMSVDLRTIRPEYKAILQNRKIIAVDQDPMGIQGRRIYKHKGIEIWARPITPLYQNYFSYAIAFLNRRTDGTPSDV
;
A
#
# COMPACT_ATOMS: atom_id res chain seq x y z
N THR A 1 -0.95 7.24 -20.67
CA THR A 1 -1.44 7.27 -19.26
C THR A 1 -1.70 5.88 -18.68
N MET A 2 -0.91 4.85 -19.05
CA MET A 2 -1.03 3.49 -18.48
C MET A 2 0.10 3.16 -17.46
N LEU A 3 1.15 3.99 -17.42
CA LEU A 3 2.33 3.81 -16.56
C LEU A 3 2.12 4.17 -15.08
N SER A 4 1.08 4.95 -14.75
CA SER A 4 0.84 5.40 -13.36
C SER A 4 0.32 4.30 -12.43
N TRP A 5 -0.04 3.13 -12.97
CA TRP A 5 -0.69 2.05 -12.22
C TRP A 5 0.21 0.85 -11.90
N LEU A 6 1.45 0.82 -12.41
CA LEU A 6 2.39 -0.29 -12.19
C LEU A 6 3.23 -0.08 -10.91
N LEU A 7 3.59 -1.18 -10.26
CA LEU A 7 4.55 -1.19 -9.16
C LEU A 7 5.95 -0.94 -9.71
N ILE A 8 6.63 0.08 -9.19
CA ILE A 8 8.01 0.45 -9.54
C ILE A 8 8.97 0.27 -8.35
N VAL A 9 8.59 -0.62 -7.43
CA VAL A 9 9.33 -0.96 -6.20
C VAL A 9 10.71 -1.51 -6.54
N GLY A 10 11.75 -0.79 -6.11
CA GLY A 10 13.15 -1.15 -6.39
C GLY A 10 13.72 -0.50 -7.66
N ASN A 11 12.96 0.34 -8.35
CA ASN A 11 13.50 1.22 -9.39
C ASN A 11 14.15 2.48 -8.77
N PHE A 12 14.95 3.22 -9.56
CA PHE A 12 15.66 4.43 -9.12
C PHE A 12 14.75 5.59 -8.68
N GLY A 13 13.46 5.55 -9.03
CA GLY A 13 12.51 6.64 -8.77
C GLY A 13 11.91 6.69 -7.37
N LEU A 14 12.07 5.65 -6.53
CA LEU A 14 11.49 5.60 -5.19
C LEU A 14 12.54 5.21 -4.14
N SER A 15 12.50 5.91 -3.00
CA SER A 15 13.18 5.45 -1.79
C SER A 15 12.56 4.13 -1.29
N TYR A 16 13.25 3.48 -0.35
CA TYR A 16 12.75 2.26 0.29
C TYR A 16 11.39 2.47 0.99
N GLU A 17 11.24 3.57 1.73
CA GLU A 17 9.99 3.89 2.41
C GLU A 17 8.87 4.27 1.42
N GLN A 18 9.20 5.01 0.36
CA GLN A 18 8.24 5.31 -0.70
C GLN A 18 7.77 4.04 -1.44
N SER A 19 8.65 3.04 -1.56
CA SER A 19 8.30 1.75 -2.15
C SER A 19 7.33 0.95 -1.27
N LYS A 20 7.52 0.98 0.07
CA LYS A 20 6.53 0.42 1.00
C LYS A 20 5.20 1.14 0.90
N THR A 21 5.22 2.47 0.80
CA THR A 21 4.01 3.28 0.59
C THR A 21 3.26 2.86 -0.67
N GLN A 22 3.96 2.69 -1.80
CA GLN A 22 3.33 2.24 -3.05
C GLN A 22 2.65 0.88 -2.85
N MET A 23 3.37 -0.10 -2.31
CA MET A 23 2.83 -1.45 -2.09
C MET A 23 1.61 -1.45 -1.15
N ALA A 24 1.69 -0.71 -0.04
CA ALA A 24 0.59 -0.64 0.93
C ALA A 24 -0.66 0.03 0.36
N LEU A 25 -0.50 1.14 -0.37
CA LEU A 25 -1.64 1.84 -0.98
C LEU A 25 -2.27 1.05 -2.11
N TRP A 26 -1.48 0.38 -2.95
CA TRP A 26 -2.02 -0.49 -4.00
C TRP A 26 -2.88 -1.60 -3.40
N ALA A 27 -2.40 -2.24 -2.33
CA ALA A 27 -3.17 -3.27 -1.62
C ALA A 27 -4.45 -2.73 -0.99
N ILE A 28 -4.44 -1.53 -0.40
CA ILE A 28 -5.66 -0.91 0.14
C ILE A 28 -6.65 -0.56 -0.98
N LEU A 29 -6.15 -0.16 -2.15
CA LEU A 29 -6.98 0.24 -3.28
C LEU A 29 -7.49 -0.93 -4.14
N ALA A 30 -7.19 -2.18 -3.77
CA ALA A 30 -7.48 -3.36 -4.60
C ALA A 30 -6.98 -3.20 -6.04
N ALA A 31 -5.81 -2.57 -6.19
CA ALA A 31 -5.25 -2.27 -7.50
C ALA A 31 -4.47 -3.49 -8.03
N PRO A 32 -4.47 -3.73 -9.35
CA PRO A 32 -3.66 -4.81 -9.93
C PRO A 32 -2.18 -4.67 -9.54
N LEU A 33 -1.61 -5.70 -8.91
CA LEU A 33 -0.20 -5.76 -8.50
C LEU A 33 0.72 -6.16 -9.67
N LEU A 34 0.76 -5.33 -10.71
CA LEU A 34 1.61 -5.54 -11.88
C LEU A 34 2.96 -4.84 -11.69
N MET A 35 4.05 -5.61 -11.75
CA MET A 35 5.41 -5.10 -11.53
C MET A 35 6.06 -4.63 -12.83
N SER A 36 6.71 -3.47 -12.78
CA SER A 36 7.49 -2.89 -13.89
C SER A 36 8.92 -2.59 -13.46
N VAL A 37 9.65 -3.64 -13.07
CA VAL A 37 11.04 -3.57 -12.57
C VAL A 37 11.87 -4.75 -13.09
N ASP A 38 13.20 -4.59 -13.16
CA ASP A 38 14.10 -5.68 -13.55
C ASP A 38 14.29 -6.68 -12.39
N LEU A 39 13.62 -7.83 -12.49
CA LEU A 39 13.68 -8.87 -11.47
C LEU A 39 15.05 -9.56 -11.36
N ARG A 40 15.92 -9.41 -12.36
CA ARG A 40 17.26 -10.03 -12.35
C ARG A 40 18.22 -9.29 -11.42
N THR A 41 17.97 -8.00 -11.19
CA THR A 41 18.88 -7.08 -10.50
C THR A 41 18.26 -6.42 -9.27
N ILE A 42 17.01 -6.73 -8.94
CA ILE A 42 16.32 -6.17 -7.77
C ILE A 42 17.04 -6.50 -6.46
N ARG A 43 17.27 -5.48 -5.63
CA ARG A 43 17.91 -5.66 -4.33
C ARG A 43 16.98 -6.45 -3.36
N PRO A 44 17.54 -7.31 -2.47
CA PRO A 44 16.75 -8.21 -1.62
C PRO A 44 15.67 -7.53 -0.77
N GLU A 45 15.92 -6.33 -0.26
CA GLU A 45 15.00 -5.57 0.57
C GLU A 45 13.75 -5.08 -0.19
N TYR A 46 13.87 -4.74 -1.48
CA TYR A 46 12.73 -4.37 -2.32
C TYR A 46 11.97 -5.61 -2.79
N LYS A 47 12.69 -6.70 -3.05
CA LYS A 47 12.08 -8.01 -3.29
C LYS A 47 11.22 -8.44 -2.09
N ALA A 48 11.68 -8.20 -0.86
CA ALA A 48 10.92 -8.50 0.35
C ALA A 48 9.62 -7.68 0.45
N ILE A 49 9.59 -6.43 -0.04
CA ILE A 49 8.36 -5.63 -0.13
C ILE A 49 7.37 -6.30 -1.09
N LEU A 50 7.82 -6.62 -2.31
CA LEU A 50 6.98 -7.23 -3.35
C LEU A 50 6.45 -8.62 -2.96
N GLN A 51 7.22 -9.37 -2.16
CA GLN A 51 6.87 -10.73 -1.73
C GLN A 51 6.15 -10.79 -0.38
N ASN A 52 5.81 -9.65 0.22
CA ASN A 52 5.16 -9.62 1.53
C ASN A 52 3.76 -10.25 1.46
N ARG A 53 3.66 -11.50 1.90
CA ARG A 53 2.42 -12.30 1.88
C ARG A 53 1.26 -11.65 2.62
N LYS A 54 1.52 -10.92 3.70
CA LYS A 54 0.47 -10.26 4.48
C LYS A 54 -0.16 -9.11 3.70
N ILE A 55 0.66 -8.33 2.99
CA ILE A 55 0.15 -7.22 2.16
C ILE A 55 -0.53 -7.74 0.90
N ILE A 56 0.03 -8.79 0.28
CA ILE A 56 -0.62 -9.46 -0.86
C ILE A 56 -1.98 -10.03 -0.45
N ALA A 57 -2.11 -10.61 0.75
CA ALA A 57 -3.38 -11.13 1.23
C ALA A 57 -4.44 -10.03 1.42
N VAL A 58 -4.03 -8.81 1.85
CA VAL A 58 -4.94 -7.65 1.88
C VAL A 58 -5.39 -7.28 0.48
N ASP A 59 -4.46 -7.23 -0.49
CA ASP A 59 -4.80 -6.91 -1.88
C ASP A 59 -5.79 -7.91 -2.49
N GLN A 60 -5.49 -9.20 -2.32
CA GLN A 60 -6.22 -10.35 -2.85
C GLN A 60 -7.38 -10.81 -1.95
N ASP A 61 -7.81 -9.98 -1.02
CA ASP A 61 -8.95 -10.32 -0.16
C ASP A 61 -10.20 -10.63 -1.02
N PRO A 62 -10.86 -11.78 -0.80
CA PRO A 62 -11.91 -12.28 -1.68
C PRO A 62 -13.17 -11.42 -1.69
N MET A 63 -13.32 -10.52 -0.73
CA MET A 63 -14.44 -9.57 -0.71
C MET A 63 -14.36 -8.58 -1.87
N GLY A 64 -13.15 -8.34 -2.41
CA GLY A 64 -12.94 -7.49 -3.59
C GLY A 64 -13.36 -6.02 -3.42
N ILE A 65 -13.65 -5.59 -2.19
CA ILE A 65 -14.05 -4.20 -1.92
C ILE A 65 -12.82 -3.31 -1.93
N GLN A 66 -12.82 -2.33 -2.82
CA GLN A 66 -11.80 -1.29 -2.86
C GLN A 66 -11.85 -0.43 -1.59
N GLY A 67 -10.69 -0.18 -0.99
CA GLY A 67 -10.55 0.73 0.14
C GLY A 67 -10.63 2.21 -0.25
N ARG A 68 -10.76 3.06 0.76
CA ARG A 68 -10.90 4.52 0.57
C ARG A 68 -10.12 5.29 1.63
N ARG A 69 -9.79 6.54 1.33
CA ARG A 69 -9.26 7.46 2.32
C ARG A 69 -10.37 7.89 3.28
N ILE A 70 -10.14 7.72 4.56
CA ILE A 70 -11.09 8.08 5.64
C ILE A 70 -10.66 9.33 6.40
N TYR A 71 -9.39 9.72 6.30
CA TYR A 71 -8.87 10.91 6.96
C TYR A 71 -7.79 11.59 6.11
N LYS A 72 -7.76 12.92 6.16
CA LYS A 72 -6.66 13.73 5.60
C LYS A 72 -6.52 15.02 6.39
N HIS A 73 -5.40 15.21 7.06
CA HIS A 73 -5.08 16.45 7.77
C HIS A 73 -3.57 16.66 7.85
N LYS A 74 -3.09 17.89 7.64
CA LYS A 74 -1.67 18.29 7.78
C LYS A 74 -0.66 17.33 7.11
N GLY A 75 -1.00 16.78 5.95
CA GLY A 75 -0.12 15.85 5.22
C GLY A 75 -0.12 14.41 5.73
N ILE A 76 -0.94 14.07 6.73
CA ILE A 76 -1.23 12.70 7.13
C ILE A 76 -2.54 12.25 6.49
N GLU A 77 -2.53 11.06 5.92
CA GLU A 77 -3.70 10.41 5.34
C GLU A 77 -3.91 9.04 6.02
N ILE A 78 -5.17 8.70 6.33
CA ILE A 78 -5.53 7.36 6.80
C ILE A 78 -6.45 6.74 5.76
N TRP A 79 -6.10 5.55 5.33
CA TRP A 79 -6.84 4.76 4.36
C TRP A 79 -7.33 3.47 5.00
N ALA A 80 -8.55 3.06 4.65
CA ALA A 80 -9.16 1.85 5.19
C ALA A 80 -9.77 1.03 4.07
N ARG A 81 -9.56 -0.29 4.12
CA ARG A 81 -10.17 -1.30 3.25
C ARG A 81 -10.92 -2.33 4.11
N PRO A 82 -12.21 -2.57 3.88
CA PRO A 82 -12.91 -3.71 4.45
C PRO A 82 -12.31 -5.01 3.90
N ILE A 83 -12.04 -5.97 4.78
CA ILE A 83 -11.47 -7.28 4.44
C ILE A 83 -12.18 -8.39 5.24
N THR A 84 -11.93 -9.62 4.86
CA THR A 84 -12.30 -10.82 5.62
C THR A 84 -11.40 -11.01 6.85
N PRO A 85 -11.87 -11.75 7.88
CA PRO A 85 -13.23 -12.29 8.04
C PRO A 85 -14.24 -11.24 8.51
N LEU A 86 -15.52 -11.55 8.30
CA LEU A 86 -16.61 -10.89 9.02
C LEU A 86 -16.65 -11.43 10.45
N TYR A 87 -16.80 -10.56 11.43
CA TYR A 87 -17.12 -10.95 12.79
C TYR A 87 -18.55 -10.51 13.11
N GLN A 88 -19.45 -11.49 13.27
CA GLN A 88 -20.89 -11.29 13.31
C GLN A 88 -21.37 -10.57 12.04
N ASN A 89 -21.60 -9.26 12.12
CA ASN A 89 -22.03 -8.42 11.00
C ASN A 89 -21.09 -7.22 10.76
N TYR A 90 -19.88 -7.27 11.33
CA TYR A 90 -18.86 -6.24 11.19
C TYR A 90 -17.69 -6.70 10.33
N PHE A 91 -17.25 -5.83 9.43
CA PHE A 91 -16.05 -6.04 8.64
C PHE A 91 -14.79 -5.98 9.51
N SER A 92 -13.81 -6.83 9.19
CA SER A 92 -12.41 -6.56 9.53
C SER A 92 -11.85 -5.49 8.60
N TYR A 93 -10.81 -4.77 9.03
CA TYR A 93 -10.24 -3.69 8.24
C TYR A 93 -8.71 -3.78 8.13
N ALA A 94 -8.21 -3.56 6.93
CA ALA A 94 -6.82 -3.15 6.71
C ALA A 94 -6.75 -1.62 6.75
N ILE A 95 -5.84 -1.08 7.56
CA ILE A 95 -5.65 0.37 7.73
C ILE A 95 -4.22 0.74 7.34
N ALA A 96 -4.07 1.74 6.49
CA ALA A 96 -2.79 2.32 6.12
C ALA A 96 -2.69 3.78 6.58
N PHE A 97 -1.64 4.07 7.33
CA PHE A 97 -1.26 5.42 7.73
C PHE A 97 -0.18 5.91 6.78
N LEU A 98 -0.44 7.02 6.11
CA LEU A 98 0.46 7.63 5.15
C LEU A 98 0.88 9.01 5.63
N ASN A 99 2.17 9.17 5.90
CA ASN A 99 2.76 10.48 6.12
C ASN A 99 3.34 11.01 4.80
N ARG A 100 2.86 12.16 4.34
CA ARG A 100 3.35 12.87 3.15
C ARG A 100 4.27 14.04 3.48
N ARG A 101 4.50 14.30 4.77
CA ARG A 101 5.39 15.34 5.24
C ARG A 101 6.84 14.91 5.07
N THR A 102 7.72 15.89 4.93
CA THR A 102 9.18 15.69 4.82
C THR A 102 9.93 16.32 5.99
N ASP A 103 9.21 16.89 6.97
CA ASP A 103 9.75 17.66 8.09
C ASP A 103 10.06 16.81 9.35
N GLY A 104 9.63 15.54 9.37
CA GLY A 104 9.90 14.59 10.46
C GLY A 104 9.24 14.92 11.79
N THR A 105 8.38 15.94 11.85
CA THR A 105 7.75 16.35 13.12
C THR A 105 6.49 15.54 13.40
N PRO A 106 6.27 15.06 14.65
CA PRO A 106 4.99 14.48 15.03
C PRO A 106 3.83 15.44 14.75
N SER A 107 2.68 14.90 14.37
CA SER A 107 1.44 15.65 14.25
C SER A 107 0.48 15.15 15.31
N ASP A 108 -0.23 16.06 15.95
CA ASP A 108 -1.47 15.71 16.64
C ASP A 108 -2.46 15.28 15.56
N VAL A 109 -2.86 14.01 15.59
CA VAL A 109 -3.84 13.38 14.69
C VAL A 109 -5.07 12.96 15.47
#